data_AF-A0A559JXH7-F1
#
_entry.id   AF-A0A559JXH7-F1
#
_cell.length_a   1.000
_cell.length_b   1.000
_cell.length_c   1.000
_cell.angle_alpha   90.00
_cell.angle_beta   90.00
_cell.angle_gamma   90.00
#
_symmetry.space_group_name_H-M   'P 1'
#
loop_
_entity.id
_entity.type
_entity.pdbx_description
1 polymer ?
#
loop_
_entity_poly.entity_id
_entity_poly.type
_entity_poly.pdbx_seq_one_letter_code
_entity_poly.pdbx_strand_id
1 'polypeptide(L)'
;MNLQNWLKWILSRNVLMHPAILWLMMLIYVPGTIYGYYWYKGQLISTWEEHPHWQIPFVPDSPTASLFFTLAVLWLWIAPKPSPRKWINGVRGIVEALGVVTSIKYGIWATAIIFAAQAKGAVLRGDDWMLIIGHTAMAIMALLYARFFAFGGMALLAAAAWTFLNDTVDYTFDVYPYLPVQLDNDLFYVALFTFLLTALSVAAAGVARFAVANPQRIADKSF
;
A
#
# COMPACT_ATOMS: atom_id res chain seq x y z
N MET A 1 -4.54 -11.03 31.80
CA MET A 1 -3.50 -10.45 30.91
C MET A 1 -3.72 -8.95 30.82
N ASN A 2 -2.71 -8.10 31.04
CA ASN A 2 -2.88 -6.64 30.92
C ASN A 2 -2.86 -6.19 29.44
N LEU A 3 -3.27 -4.96 29.14
CA LEU A 3 -3.37 -4.42 27.77
C LEU A 3 -2.05 -4.54 26.99
N GLN A 4 -0.91 -4.29 27.65
CA GLN A 4 0.40 -4.41 27.03
C GLN A 4 0.71 -5.85 26.59
N ASN A 5 0.36 -6.85 27.41
CA ASN A 5 0.56 -8.25 27.07
C ASN A 5 -0.39 -8.69 25.94
N TRP A 6 -1.62 -8.16 25.88
CA TRP A 6 -2.52 -8.38 24.74
C TRP A 6 -1.97 -7.84 23.43
N LEU A 7 -1.49 -6.58 23.44
CA LEU A 7 -0.90 -5.96 22.25
C LEU A 7 0.35 -6.73 21.78
N LYS A 8 1.24 -7.11 22.70
CA LYS A 8 2.41 -7.94 22.36
C LYS A 8 2.02 -9.28 21.75
N TRP A 9 0.95 -9.91 22.24
CA TRP A 9 0.46 -11.18 21.72
C TRP A 9 -0.16 -11.03 20.32
N ILE A 10 -1.06 -10.08 20.11
CA ILE A 10 -1.69 -9.80 18.79
C ILE A 10 -0.63 -9.43 17.75
N LEU A 11 0.35 -8.63 18.14
CA LEU A 11 1.45 -8.21 17.29
C LEU A 11 2.59 -9.24 17.19
N SER A 12 2.41 -10.45 17.73
CA SER A 12 3.44 -11.48 17.67
C SER A 12 3.54 -12.10 16.27
N ARG A 13 4.72 -12.64 15.95
CA ARG A 13 4.92 -13.41 14.72
C ARG A 13 3.95 -14.59 14.63
N ASN A 14 3.69 -15.28 15.76
CA ASN A 14 2.85 -16.47 15.81
C ASN A 14 1.41 -16.17 15.39
N VAL A 15 0.88 -14.99 15.76
CA VAL A 15 -0.46 -14.58 15.36
C VAL A 15 -0.48 -14.10 13.91
N LEU A 16 0.38 -13.16 13.54
CA LEU A 16 0.34 -12.54 12.21
C LEU A 16 0.75 -13.50 11.08
N MET A 17 1.64 -14.45 11.35
CA MET A 17 2.06 -15.46 10.37
C MET A 17 1.22 -16.74 10.45
N HIS A 18 0.16 -16.76 11.27
CA HIS A 18 -0.71 -17.93 11.36
C HIS A 18 -1.42 -18.15 10.01
N PRO A 19 -1.48 -19.38 9.48
CA PRO A 19 -2.10 -19.65 8.18
C PRO A 19 -3.53 -19.14 8.06
N ALA A 20 -4.33 -19.22 9.12
CA ALA A 20 -5.69 -18.69 9.13
C ALA A 20 -5.74 -17.16 8.95
N ILE A 21 -4.78 -16.41 9.52
CA ILE A 21 -4.71 -14.96 9.38
C ILE A 21 -4.26 -14.59 7.96
N LEU A 22 -3.27 -15.29 7.41
CA LEU A 22 -2.82 -15.09 6.04
C LEU A 22 -3.94 -15.42 5.03
N TRP A 23 -4.67 -16.51 5.27
CA TRP A 23 -5.82 -16.91 4.44
C TRP A 23 -6.96 -15.88 4.50
N LEU A 24 -7.32 -15.42 5.71
CA LEU A 24 -8.30 -14.35 5.88
C LEU A 24 -7.86 -13.07 5.18
N MET A 25 -6.56 -12.73 5.26
CA MET A 25 -6.01 -11.58 4.56
C MET A 25 -6.17 -11.73 3.05
N MET A 26 -5.91 -12.91 2.46
CA MET A 26 -6.16 -13.17 1.04
C MET A 26 -7.65 -13.08 0.68
N LEU A 27 -8.54 -13.59 1.53
CA LEU A 27 -9.99 -13.52 1.31
C LEU A 27 -10.51 -12.08 1.27
N ILE A 28 -9.86 -11.14 1.98
CA ILE A 28 -10.23 -9.73 1.98
C ILE A 28 -9.51 -8.97 0.85
N TYR A 29 -8.20 -9.14 0.73
CA TYR A 29 -7.38 -8.37 -0.21
C TYR A 29 -7.64 -8.73 -1.66
N VAL A 30 -7.85 -10.01 -2.00
CA VAL A 30 -8.05 -10.40 -3.41
C VAL A 30 -9.34 -9.79 -3.96
N PRO A 31 -10.53 -9.96 -3.32
CA PRO A 31 -11.74 -9.30 -3.78
C PRO A 31 -11.65 -7.78 -3.69
N GLY A 32 -11.03 -7.23 -2.66
CA GLY A 32 -10.82 -5.78 -2.52
C GLY A 32 -9.99 -5.21 -3.66
N THR A 33 -8.92 -5.89 -4.07
CA THR A 33 -8.07 -5.51 -5.20
C THR A 33 -8.88 -5.53 -6.51
N ILE A 34 -9.63 -6.62 -6.76
CA ILE A 34 -10.49 -6.76 -7.95
C ILE A 34 -11.54 -5.64 -7.99
N TYR A 35 -12.22 -5.40 -6.88
CA TYR A 35 -13.21 -4.33 -6.75
C TYR A 35 -12.57 -2.95 -6.95
N GLY A 36 -11.35 -2.74 -6.46
CA GLY A 36 -10.59 -1.52 -6.71
C GLY A 36 -10.36 -1.27 -8.20
N TYR A 37 -9.94 -2.28 -8.97
CA TYR A 37 -9.83 -2.12 -10.43
C TYR A 37 -11.17 -1.82 -11.09
N TYR A 38 -12.26 -2.44 -10.60
CA TYR A 38 -13.61 -2.12 -11.07
C TYR A 38 -14.00 -0.66 -10.74
N TRP A 39 -13.64 -0.16 -9.56
CA TRP A 39 -13.86 1.23 -9.14
C TRP A 39 -13.16 2.23 -10.08
N TYR A 40 -11.93 1.91 -10.52
CA TYR A 40 -11.15 2.71 -11.46
C TYR A 40 -11.49 2.49 -12.94
N LYS A 41 -12.46 1.61 -13.25
CA LYS A 41 -12.80 1.24 -14.64
C LYS A 41 -13.06 2.48 -15.53
N GLY A 42 -13.77 3.48 -15.01
CA GLY A 42 -14.07 4.70 -15.74
C GLY A 42 -12.79 5.48 -16.12
N GLN A 43 -11.94 5.77 -15.14
CA GLN A 43 -10.65 6.43 -15.39
C GLN A 43 -9.73 5.63 -16.31
N LEU A 44 -9.70 4.29 -16.18
CA LEU A 44 -8.89 3.43 -17.04
C LEU A 44 -9.34 3.48 -18.50
N ILE A 45 -10.66 3.52 -18.75
CA ILE A 45 -11.20 3.67 -20.11
C ILE A 45 -10.88 5.06 -20.66
N SER A 46 -11.12 6.13 -19.89
CA SER A 46 -10.78 7.51 -20.29
C SER A 46 -9.30 7.64 -20.65
N THR A 47 -8.42 7.10 -19.81
CA THR A 47 -6.97 7.12 -20.06
C THR A 47 -6.59 6.31 -21.31
N TRP A 48 -7.24 5.17 -21.53
CA TRP A 48 -7.00 4.36 -22.72
C TRP A 48 -7.39 5.11 -24.01
N GLU A 49 -8.49 5.85 -23.97
CA GLU A 49 -9.05 6.53 -25.14
C GLU A 49 -8.40 7.90 -25.42
N GLU A 50 -8.00 8.62 -24.36
CA GLU A 50 -7.63 10.04 -24.45
C GLU A 50 -6.13 10.29 -24.18
N HIS A 51 -5.42 9.35 -23.55
CA HIS A 51 -4.03 9.53 -23.13
C HIS A 51 -3.07 8.54 -23.80
N PRO A 52 -1.75 8.84 -23.85
CA PRO A 52 -0.75 7.88 -24.25
C PRO A 52 -0.78 6.61 -23.38
N HIS A 53 -0.82 5.43 -24.01
CA HIS A 53 -0.99 4.15 -23.30
C HIS A 53 0.05 3.84 -22.21
N TRP A 54 1.22 4.51 -22.24
CA TRP A 54 2.23 4.35 -21.19
C TRP A 54 1.76 4.91 -19.83
N GLN A 55 0.72 5.74 -19.79
CA GLN A 55 0.15 6.30 -18.56
C GLN A 55 -0.73 5.30 -17.80
N ILE A 56 -1.28 4.29 -18.47
CA ILE A 56 -2.22 3.32 -17.89
C ILE A 56 -1.71 2.65 -16.60
N PRO A 57 -0.44 2.22 -16.48
CA PRO A 57 0.05 1.60 -15.24
C PRO A 57 0.08 2.55 -14.03
N PHE A 58 -0.05 3.87 -14.23
CA PHE A 58 -0.05 4.87 -13.17
C PHE A 58 -1.45 5.20 -12.63
N VAL A 59 -2.51 4.85 -13.37
CA VAL A 59 -3.89 5.24 -13.04
C VAL A 59 -4.54 4.42 -11.92
N PRO A 60 -4.45 3.07 -11.89
CA PRO A 60 -5.13 2.30 -10.85
C PRO A 60 -4.28 2.30 -9.58
N ASP A 61 -4.16 3.46 -8.93
CA ASP A 61 -3.31 3.75 -7.78
C ASP A 61 -3.45 2.73 -6.63
N SER A 62 -4.49 2.87 -5.79
CA SER A 62 -4.72 1.98 -4.65
C SER A 62 -5.02 0.52 -5.04
N PRO A 63 -5.63 0.21 -6.20
CA PRO A 63 -5.71 -1.16 -6.71
C PRO A 63 -4.34 -1.77 -7.02
N THR A 64 -3.40 -1.02 -7.59
CA THR A 64 -2.03 -1.51 -7.86
C THR A 64 -1.24 -1.68 -6.56
N ALA A 65 -1.43 -0.80 -5.59
CA ALA A 65 -0.86 -0.94 -4.26
C ALA A 65 -1.31 -2.21 -3.53
N SER A 66 -2.63 -2.43 -3.51
CA SER A 66 -3.22 -3.65 -2.92
C SER A 66 -2.83 -4.91 -3.68
N LEU A 67 -2.67 -4.85 -5.01
CA LEU A 67 -2.12 -5.95 -5.80
C LEU A 67 -0.69 -6.30 -5.36
N PHE A 68 0.22 -5.33 -5.31
CA PHE A 68 1.60 -5.59 -4.88
C PHE A 68 1.65 -6.14 -3.45
N PHE A 69 0.86 -5.59 -2.53
CA PHE A 69 0.80 -6.09 -1.17
C PHE A 69 0.25 -7.52 -1.08
N THR A 70 -0.82 -7.81 -1.84
CA THR A 70 -1.38 -9.16 -1.95
C THR A 70 -0.34 -10.16 -2.44
N LEU A 71 0.38 -9.81 -3.51
CA LEU A 71 1.45 -10.64 -4.05
C LEU A 71 2.60 -10.81 -3.06
N ALA A 72 2.98 -9.75 -2.34
CA ALA A 72 4.02 -9.78 -1.32
C ALA A 72 3.68 -10.75 -0.18
N VAL A 73 2.44 -10.69 0.33
CA VAL A 73 1.95 -11.60 1.36
C VAL A 73 1.85 -13.03 0.82
N LEU A 74 1.29 -13.21 -0.38
CA LEU A 74 1.18 -14.54 -0.98
C LEU A 74 2.56 -15.18 -1.11
N TRP A 75 3.55 -14.41 -1.58
CA TRP A 75 4.93 -14.86 -1.68
C TRP A 75 5.52 -15.22 -0.32
N LEU A 76 5.30 -14.37 0.69
CA LEU A 76 5.71 -14.62 2.06
C LEU A 76 5.08 -15.91 2.62
N TRP A 77 3.82 -16.20 2.27
CA TRP A 77 3.09 -17.37 2.73
C TRP A 77 3.58 -18.67 2.08
N ILE A 78 3.70 -18.69 0.74
CA ILE A 78 4.05 -19.92 -0.01
C ILE A 78 5.55 -20.20 -0.04
N ALA A 79 6.38 -19.15 -0.02
CA ALA A 79 7.83 -19.24 -0.19
C ALA A 79 8.55 -18.26 0.76
N PRO A 80 8.49 -18.48 2.09
CA PRO A 80 9.08 -17.57 3.07
C PRO A 80 10.61 -17.49 2.98
N LYS A 81 11.27 -18.54 2.47
CA LYS A 81 12.74 -18.62 2.34
C LYS A 81 13.23 -17.93 1.06
N PRO A 82 14.43 -17.34 1.05
CA PRO A 82 15.04 -16.78 -0.16
C PRO A 82 15.18 -17.83 -1.26
N SER A 83 15.00 -17.42 -2.51
CA SER A 83 15.25 -18.25 -3.68
C SER A 83 16.76 -18.40 -3.94
N PRO A 84 17.24 -19.56 -4.43
CA PRO A 84 18.62 -19.68 -4.90
C PRO A 84 18.92 -18.75 -6.09
N ARG A 85 17.90 -18.34 -6.85
CA ARG A 85 18.04 -17.42 -7.98
C ARG A 85 17.97 -15.97 -7.49
N LYS A 86 19.10 -15.26 -7.53
CA LYS A 86 19.22 -13.88 -7.03
C LYS A 86 18.22 -12.90 -7.66
N TRP A 87 17.93 -13.03 -8.96
CA TRP A 87 16.98 -12.15 -9.65
C TRP A 87 15.56 -12.27 -9.07
N ILE A 88 15.15 -13.48 -8.65
CA ILE A 88 13.83 -13.71 -8.03
C ILE A 88 13.74 -12.95 -6.70
N ASN A 89 14.82 -12.95 -5.92
CA ASN A 89 14.86 -12.19 -4.67
C ASN A 89 14.81 -10.67 -4.93
N GLY A 90 15.39 -10.21 -6.03
CA GLY A 90 15.29 -8.82 -6.48
C GLY A 90 13.84 -8.44 -6.82
N VAL A 91 13.18 -9.22 -7.67
CA VAL A 91 11.76 -9.01 -8.04
C VAL A 91 10.87 -9.04 -6.81
N ARG A 92 11.02 -10.06 -5.95
CA ARG A 92 10.30 -10.15 -4.69
C ARG A 92 10.50 -8.92 -3.83
N GLY A 93 11.75 -8.47 -3.69
CA GLY A 93 12.06 -7.27 -2.92
C GLY A 93 11.36 -6.03 -3.47
N ILE A 94 11.31 -5.86 -4.79
CA ILE A 94 10.60 -4.73 -5.43
C ILE A 94 9.09 -4.83 -5.18
N VAL A 95 8.49 -6.00 -5.38
CA VAL A 95 7.05 -6.24 -5.12
C VAL A 95 6.69 -5.94 -3.67
N GLU A 96 7.48 -6.45 -2.72
CA GLU A 96 7.30 -6.20 -1.29
C GLU A 96 7.46 -4.70 -0.96
N ALA A 97 8.50 -4.04 -1.48
CA ALA A 97 8.75 -2.63 -1.22
C ALA A 97 7.65 -1.73 -1.79
N LEU A 98 7.24 -1.97 -3.04
CA LEU A 98 6.11 -1.28 -3.67
C LEU A 98 4.84 -1.50 -2.85
N GLY A 99 4.51 -2.76 -2.55
CA GLY A 99 3.32 -3.12 -1.79
C GLY A 99 3.25 -2.44 -0.43
N VAL A 100 4.38 -2.25 0.27
CA VAL A 100 4.40 -1.52 1.55
C VAL A 100 4.29 -0.01 1.33
N VAL A 101 5.16 0.58 0.50
CA VAL A 101 5.22 2.05 0.33
C VAL A 101 3.90 2.59 -0.20
N THR A 102 3.36 1.99 -1.26
CA THR A 102 2.14 2.49 -1.89
C THR A 102 0.90 2.19 -1.05
N SER A 103 0.86 1.08 -0.30
CA SER A 103 -0.28 0.81 0.61
C SER A 103 -0.32 1.77 1.80
N ILE A 104 0.84 2.21 2.31
CA ILE A 104 0.89 3.28 3.32
C ILE A 104 0.39 4.59 2.70
N LYS A 105 0.94 4.97 1.53
CA LYS A 105 0.56 6.20 0.82
C LYS A 105 -0.94 6.24 0.56
N TYR A 106 -1.47 5.34 -0.27
CA TYR A 106 -2.88 5.42 -0.67
C TYR A 106 -3.83 5.05 0.46
N GLY A 107 -3.39 4.23 1.41
CA GLY A 107 -4.17 3.92 2.61
C GLY A 107 -4.46 5.17 3.46
N ILE A 108 -3.46 6.02 3.63
CA ILE A 108 -3.60 7.30 4.35
C ILE A 108 -4.25 8.35 3.44
N TRP A 109 -3.83 8.44 2.18
CA TRP A 109 -4.28 9.46 1.24
C TRP A 109 -5.79 9.44 1.07
N ALA A 110 -6.39 8.28 0.74
CA ALA A 110 -7.83 8.19 0.50
C ALA A 110 -8.64 8.63 1.73
N THR A 111 -8.24 8.16 2.91
CA THR A 111 -8.87 8.52 4.19
C THR A 111 -8.74 10.02 4.46
N ALA A 112 -7.57 10.60 4.24
CA ALA A 112 -7.31 12.03 4.45
C ALA A 112 -8.11 12.91 3.48
N ILE A 113 -8.19 12.53 2.20
CA ILE A 113 -8.93 13.28 1.17
C ILE A 113 -10.44 13.25 1.44
N ILE A 114 -10.99 12.10 1.84
CA ILE A 114 -12.41 11.98 2.20
C ILE A 114 -12.74 12.89 3.40
N PHE A 115 -11.93 12.87 4.46
CA PHE A 115 -12.13 13.75 5.61
C PHE A 115 -11.88 15.23 5.30
N ALA A 116 -10.93 15.56 4.42
CA ALA A 116 -10.71 16.92 3.97
C ALA A 116 -11.93 17.46 3.20
N ALA A 117 -12.51 16.64 2.32
CA ALA A 117 -13.75 16.99 1.63
C ALA A 117 -14.93 17.15 2.61
N GLN A 118 -15.04 16.27 3.61
CA GLN A 118 -16.05 16.40 4.66
C GLN A 118 -15.90 17.72 5.43
N ALA A 119 -14.68 18.13 5.78
CA ALA A 119 -14.41 19.41 6.43
C ALA A 119 -14.83 20.62 5.57
N LYS A 120 -14.99 20.43 4.26
CA LYS A 120 -15.50 21.42 3.30
C LYS A 120 -16.99 21.21 2.93
N GLY A 121 -17.71 20.39 3.69
CA GLY A 121 -19.16 20.22 3.55
C GLY A 121 -19.61 19.01 2.73
N ALA A 122 -18.70 18.11 2.33
CA ALA A 122 -19.10 16.82 1.78
C ALA A 122 -19.83 15.97 2.85
N VAL A 123 -20.86 15.25 2.44
CA VAL A 123 -21.59 14.33 3.32
C VAL A 123 -21.05 12.92 3.12
N LEU A 124 -20.56 12.30 4.20
CA LEU A 124 -20.06 10.92 4.15
C LEU A 124 -21.20 9.94 3.90
N ARG A 125 -21.01 9.06 2.92
CA ARG A 125 -21.93 7.99 2.50
C ARG A 125 -21.32 6.62 2.80
N GLY A 126 -22.06 5.57 2.47
CA GLY A 126 -21.65 4.19 2.78
C GLY A 126 -20.36 3.77 2.06
N ASP A 127 -20.20 4.20 0.82
CA ASP A 127 -19.00 4.03 0.01
C ASP A 127 -17.80 4.79 0.59
N ASP A 128 -17.97 6.00 1.10
CA ASP A 128 -16.91 6.73 1.80
C ASP A 128 -16.41 5.95 3.01
N TRP A 129 -17.31 5.38 3.83
CA TRP A 129 -16.92 4.57 4.98
C TRP A 129 -16.22 3.27 4.59
N MET A 130 -16.70 2.60 3.53
CA MET A 130 -16.03 1.45 2.97
C MET A 130 -14.59 1.79 2.54
N LEU A 131 -14.40 2.93 1.86
CA LEU A 131 -13.08 3.40 1.44
C LEU A 131 -12.21 3.75 2.64
N ILE A 132 -12.71 4.53 3.61
CA ILE A 132 -11.98 4.90 4.83
C ILE A 132 -11.49 3.65 5.57
N ILE A 133 -12.39 2.69 5.84
CA ILE A 133 -12.06 1.49 6.61
C ILE A 133 -11.05 0.62 5.83
N GLY A 134 -11.31 0.38 4.55
CA GLY A 134 -10.43 -0.43 3.70
C GLY A 134 -9.03 0.16 3.55
N HIS A 135 -8.94 1.45 3.24
CA HIS A 135 -7.66 2.15 3.04
C HIS A 135 -6.89 2.32 4.35
N THR A 136 -7.57 2.60 5.47
CA THR A 136 -6.93 2.61 6.79
C THR A 136 -6.35 1.22 7.12
N ALA A 137 -7.09 0.16 6.84
CA ALA A 137 -6.60 -1.21 7.02
C ALA A 137 -5.39 -1.52 6.13
N MET A 138 -5.35 -1.01 4.89
CA MET A 138 -4.18 -1.13 4.01
C MET A 138 -2.91 -0.53 4.64
N ALA A 139 -2.99 0.71 5.12
CA ALA A 139 -1.85 1.38 5.74
C ALA A 139 -1.36 0.63 7.00
N ILE A 140 -2.28 0.19 7.84
CA ILE A 140 -1.96 -0.57 9.06
C ILE A 140 -1.29 -1.90 8.71
N MET A 141 -1.86 -2.68 7.79
CA MET A 141 -1.30 -3.99 7.41
C MET A 141 0.06 -3.86 6.75
N ALA A 142 0.28 -2.83 5.92
CA ALA A 142 1.57 -2.52 5.33
C ALA A 142 2.65 -2.33 6.40
N LEU A 143 2.37 -1.51 7.42
CA LEU A 143 3.27 -1.26 8.54
C LEU A 143 3.52 -2.54 9.38
N LEU A 144 2.47 -3.32 9.64
CA LEU A 144 2.56 -4.54 10.46
C LEU A 144 3.40 -5.64 9.79
N TYR A 145 3.28 -5.79 8.46
CA TYR A 145 3.93 -6.86 7.70
C TYR A 145 5.29 -6.49 7.12
N ALA A 146 5.63 -5.21 7.03
CA ALA A 146 6.93 -4.76 6.50
C ALA A 146 8.13 -5.47 7.14
N ARG A 147 8.09 -5.74 8.45
CA ARG A 147 9.15 -6.46 9.18
C ARG A 147 9.32 -7.94 8.80
N PHE A 148 8.31 -8.56 8.18
CA PHE A 148 8.39 -9.95 7.72
C PHE A 148 8.93 -10.05 6.29
N PHE A 149 8.76 -9.01 5.49
CA PHE A 149 9.26 -8.94 4.13
C PHE A 149 10.80 -8.86 4.06
N ALA A 150 11.35 -9.26 2.92
CA ALA A 150 12.78 -9.41 2.70
C ALA A 150 13.42 -8.23 1.95
N PHE A 151 12.64 -7.29 1.42
CA PHE A 151 13.16 -6.15 0.66
C PHE A 151 14.29 -5.39 1.38
N GLY A 152 15.28 -4.97 0.59
CA GLY A 152 16.45 -4.20 1.04
C GLY A 152 16.42 -2.76 0.54
N GLY A 153 17.45 -1.98 0.88
CA GLY A 153 17.51 -0.55 0.55
C GLY A 153 17.34 -0.23 -0.93
N MET A 154 17.91 -1.03 -1.84
CA MET A 154 17.75 -0.82 -3.29
C MET A 154 16.32 -1.02 -3.78
N ALA A 155 15.60 -1.99 -3.22
CA ALA A 155 14.19 -2.19 -3.56
C ALA A 155 13.31 -1.06 -2.99
N LEU A 156 13.63 -0.57 -1.78
CA LEU A 156 12.98 0.60 -1.21
C LEU A 156 13.23 1.86 -2.05
N LEU A 157 14.46 2.05 -2.54
CA LEU A 157 14.80 3.14 -3.45
C LEU A 157 14.03 3.04 -4.78
N ALA A 158 13.93 1.84 -5.35
CA ALA A 158 13.13 1.61 -6.56
C ALA A 158 11.64 1.91 -6.33
N ALA A 159 11.09 1.48 -5.19
CA ALA A 159 9.71 1.80 -4.81
C ALA A 159 9.53 3.32 -4.63
N ALA A 160 10.45 4.00 -3.95
CA ALA A 160 10.42 5.46 -3.81
C ALA A 160 10.43 6.17 -5.16
N ALA A 161 11.36 5.80 -6.05
CA ALA A 161 11.48 6.38 -7.38
C ALA A 161 10.19 6.17 -8.20
N TRP A 162 9.62 4.97 -8.16
CA TRP A 162 8.35 4.67 -8.81
C TRP A 162 7.20 5.52 -8.25
N THR A 163 7.08 5.63 -6.92
CA THR A 163 5.96 6.35 -6.30
C THR A 163 6.06 7.86 -6.51
N PHE A 164 7.25 8.44 -6.49
CA PHE A 164 7.44 9.85 -6.88
C PHE A 164 7.21 10.10 -8.37
N LEU A 165 7.59 9.15 -9.23
CA LEU A 165 7.27 9.22 -10.66
C LEU A 165 5.76 9.19 -10.88
N ASN A 166 5.05 8.31 -10.18
CA ASN A 166 3.59 8.27 -10.19
C ASN A 166 2.98 9.61 -9.72
N ASP A 167 3.41 10.18 -8.59
CA ASP A 167 2.94 11.53 -8.18
C ASP A 167 3.19 12.58 -9.27
N THR A 168 4.34 12.51 -9.93
CA THR A 168 4.67 13.44 -11.02
C THR A 168 3.72 13.25 -12.19
N VAL A 169 3.43 12.01 -12.59
CA VAL A 169 2.50 11.70 -13.69
C VAL A 169 1.09 12.17 -13.34
N ASP A 170 0.61 11.84 -12.16
CA ASP A 170 -0.73 12.16 -11.65
C ASP A 170 -1.05 13.65 -11.77
N TYR A 171 -0.16 14.51 -11.27
CA TYR A 171 -0.39 15.96 -11.23
C TYR A 171 0.19 16.73 -12.43
N THR A 172 0.92 16.07 -13.34
CA THR A 172 1.34 16.68 -14.62
C THR A 172 0.34 16.43 -15.73
N PHE A 173 -0.32 15.27 -15.72
CA PHE A 173 -1.24 14.83 -16.77
C PHE A 173 -2.69 14.71 -16.29
N ASP A 174 -3.00 15.18 -15.09
CA ASP A 174 -4.34 15.17 -14.48
C ASP A 174 -4.98 13.76 -14.43
N VAL A 175 -4.15 12.75 -14.18
CA VAL A 175 -4.57 11.33 -14.03
C VAL A 175 -4.56 10.87 -12.57
N TYR A 176 -4.62 11.81 -11.63
CA TYR A 176 -4.66 11.55 -10.19
C TYR A 176 -5.92 10.77 -9.75
N PRO A 177 -5.88 10.08 -8.58
CA PRO A 177 -7.04 9.38 -8.03
C PRO A 177 -8.28 10.27 -7.92
N TYR A 178 -9.48 9.68 -8.01
CA TYR A 178 -10.75 10.41 -7.85
C TYR A 178 -10.73 11.39 -6.67
N LEU A 179 -10.90 12.67 -6.99
CA LEU A 179 -10.94 13.77 -6.02
C LEU A 179 -12.39 14.24 -5.84
N PRO A 180 -12.87 14.42 -4.60
CA PRO A 180 -14.16 15.05 -4.36
C PRO A 180 -14.19 16.50 -4.86
N VAL A 181 -15.28 16.90 -5.51
CA VAL A 181 -15.49 18.25 -6.09
C VAL A 181 -15.23 19.41 -5.10
N GLN A 182 -15.41 19.16 -3.79
CA GLN A 182 -15.15 20.15 -2.74
C GLN A 182 -13.68 20.56 -2.65
N LEU A 183 -12.77 19.79 -3.24
CA LEU A 183 -11.33 20.00 -3.24
C LEU A 183 -10.77 20.48 -4.59
N ASP A 184 -11.63 20.76 -5.59
CA ASP A 184 -11.18 21.21 -6.93
C ASP A 184 -10.30 22.46 -6.85
N ASN A 185 -10.62 23.39 -5.95
CA ASN A 185 -9.85 24.62 -5.74
C ASN A 185 -8.59 24.43 -4.86
N ASP A 186 -8.36 23.23 -4.35
CA ASP A 186 -7.23 22.91 -3.46
C ASP A 186 -6.21 21.98 -4.12
N LEU A 187 -6.29 21.77 -5.44
CA LEU A 187 -5.46 20.81 -6.16
C LEU A 187 -3.96 20.98 -5.86
N PHE A 188 -3.48 22.22 -5.74
CA PHE A 188 -2.10 22.51 -5.34
C PHE A 188 -1.75 21.93 -3.95
N TYR A 189 -2.63 22.09 -2.97
CA TYR A 189 -2.42 21.57 -1.62
C TYR A 189 -2.54 20.05 -1.57
N VAL A 190 -3.44 19.48 -2.38
CA VAL A 190 -3.60 18.04 -2.54
C VAL A 190 -2.34 17.42 -3.17
N ALA A 191 -1.78 18.04 -4.21
CA ALA A 191 -0.51 17.65 -4.81
C ALA A 191 0.63 17.71 -3.78
N LEU A 192 0.79 18.85 -3.08
CA LEU A 192 1.82 19.01 -2.06
C LEU A 192 1.71 17.96 -0.95
N PHE A 193 0.48 17.71 -0.46
CA PHE A 193 0.21 16.66 0.51
C PHE A 193 0.62 15.29 -0.01
N THR A 194 0.33 14.99 -1.28
CA THR A 194 0.64 13.69 -1.89
C THR A 194 2.15 13.44 -1.96
N PHE A 195 2.93 14.40 -2.45
CA PHE A 195 4.40 14.28 -2.50
C PHE A 195 5.04 14.13 -1.10
N LEU A 196 4.56 14.92 -0.13
CA LEU A 196 5.03 14.80 1.27
C LEU A 196 4.65 13.43 1.85
N LEU A 197 3.45 12.94 1.57
CA LEU A 197 2.99 11.64 2.02
C LEU A 197 3.80 10.51 1.39
N THR A 198 4.24 10.63 0.14
CA THR A 198 5.16 9.68 -0.49
C THR A 198 6.49 9.62 0.27
N ALA A 199 7.10 10.77 0.59
CA ALA A 199 8.32 10.81 1.38
C ALA A 199 8.14 10.16 2.77
N LEU A 200 7.04 10.49 3.45
CA LEU A 200 6.70 9.91 4.75
C LEU A 200 6.45 8.40 4.66
N SER A 201 5.81 7.92 3.60
CA SER A 201 5.51 6.50 3.38
C SER A 201 6.79 5.68 3.15
N VAL A 202 7.74 6.22 2.38
CA VAL A 202 9.07 5.61 2.19
C VAL A 202 9.82 5.55 3.52
N ALA A 203 9.81 6.64 4.31
CA ALA A 203 10.44 6.67 5.62
C ALA A 203 9.80 5.64 6.58
N ALA A 204 8.46 5.60 6.66
CA ALA A 204 7.73 4.68 7.50
C ALA A 204 7.97 3.22 7.10
N ALA A 205 8.00 2.91 5.80
CA ALA A 205 8.36 1.59 5.28
C ALA A 205 9.79 1.20 5.70
N GLY A 206 10.75 2.13 5.57
CA GLY A 206 12.13 1.94 6.00
C GLY A 206 12.25 1.66 7.49
N VAL A 207 11.59 2.44 8.33
CA VAL A 207 11.58 2.24 9.80
C VAL A 207 10.95 0.90 10.16
N ALA A 208 9.77 0.59 9.62
CA ALA A 208 9.06 -0.66 9.89
C ALA A 208 9.88 -1.89 9.43
N ARG A 209 10.65 -1.77 8.35
CA ARG A 209 11.48 -2.84 7.81
C ARG A 209 12.83 -3.00 8.50
N PHE A 210 13.52 -1.91 8.82
CA PHE A 210 14.92 -1.95 9.24
C PHE A 210 15.14 -1.69 10.73
N ALA A 211 14.30 -0.88 11.37
CA ALA A 211 14.43 -0.57 12.81
C ALA A 211 13.63 -1.53 13.69
N VAL A 212 12.48 -2.02 13.21
CA VAL A 212 11.60 -2.92 13.95
C VAL A 212 11.94 -4.40 13.72
N ALA A 213 12.67 -4.73 12.65
CA ALA A 213 13.12 -6.09 12.39
C ALA A 213 14.22 -6.50 13.38
N ASN A 214 13.87 -7.37 14.33
CA ASN A 214 14.75 -7.85 15.39
C ASN A 214 15.94 -8.68 14.82
N PRO A 215 17.17 -8.61 15.39
CA PRO A 215 18.34 -9.37 14.95
C PRO A 215 18.23 -10.90 14.99
N GLN A 216 17.18 -11.45 15.61
CA GLN A 216 16.98 -12.90 15.75
C GLN A 216 16.59 -13.62 14.44
N ARG A 217 16.58 -12.92 13.30
CA ARG A 217 16.41 -13.48 11.95
C ARG A 217 17.43 -14.58 11.57
N ILE A 218 18.44 -14.81 12.41
CA ILE A 218 19.51 -15.80 12.19
C ILE A 218 19.26 -17.14 12.94
N ALA A 219 18.44 -17.17 13.99
CA ALA A 219 18.40 -18.31 14.91
C ALA A 219 17.26 -19.32 14.66
N ASP A 220 16.05 -18.88 14.28
CA ASP A 220 14.92 -19.80 14.08
C ASP A 220 14.79 -20.23 12.61
N LYS A 221 15.57 -21.26 12.27
CA LYS A 221 15.47 -22.05 11.03
C LYS A 221 14.50 -23.23 11.13
N SER A 222 13.62 -23.28 12.12
CA SER A 222 12.59 -24.31 12.24
C SER A 222 11.29 -23.86 11.57
N PHE A 223 11.11 -24.35 10.34
CA PHE A 223 9.81 -24.86 9.91
C PHE A 223 9.81 -26.36 10.22
#